data_AF-A0A9D6DWZ4-F1
#
_entry.id   AF-A0A9D6DWZ4-F1
#
_cell.length_a   1.000
_cell.length_b   1.000
_cell.length_c   1.000
_cell.angle_alpha   90.00
_cell.angle_beta   90.00
_cell.angle_gamma   90.00
#
_symmetry.space_group_name_H-M   'P 1'
#
loop_
_entity.id
_entity.type
_entity.pdbx_description
1 polymer ?
#
loop_
_entity_poly.entity_id
_entity_poly.type
_entity_poly.pdbx_seq_one_letter_code
_entity_poly.pdbx_strand_id
1 'polypeptide(L)'
;KTPFSTPTLSAVDSSRIADVKLAAEALARDLLEPKISGYYVRRAMKDAKYYATASDLPMGDQADLVDLGMKISAHPKVTNEKIKGDTENLRKAVENAVIAEQHSAEEEGSHGLSIYASYLQKAYDPLKSKNPITGLVEDTQRFSYRKLAFAQNSPWEEFLRNKFKIVS
;
A
#
# COMPACT_ATOMS: atom_id res chain seq x y z
N LYS A 1 32.49 10.66 -3.00
CA LYS A 1 31.29 11.12 -3.74
C LYS A 1 30.26 10.03 -3.61
N THR A 2 29.21 10.23 -2.83
CA THR A 2 28.01 9.41 -2.91
C THR A 2 27.53 9.49 -4.37
N PRO A 3 27.30 8.37 -5.07
CA PRO A 3 26.70 8.46 -6.39
C PRO A 3 25.39 9.22 -6.24
N PHE A 4 25.16 10.24 -7.08
CA PHE A 4 23.82 10.80 -7.22
C PHE A 4 22.93 9.64 -7.61
N SER A 5 22.01 9.23 -6.73
CA SER A 5 21.01 8.24 -7.11
C SER A 5 20.21 8.84 -8.27
N THR A 6 20.04 8.06 -9.33
CA THR A 6 19.19 8.47 -10.45
C THR A 6 17.80 8.78 -9.89
N PRO A 7 17.22 9.95 -10.20
CA PRO A 7 15.87 10.26 -9.73
C PRO A 7 14.87 9.27 -10.32
N THR A 8 13.88 8.89 -9.52
CA THR A 8 12.70 8.14 -9.99
C THR A 8 11.74 9.11 -10.65
N LEU A 9 11.35 8.84 -11.90
CA LEU A 9 10.38 9.65 -12.65
C LEU A 9 9.34 8.74 -13.29
N SER A 10 8.07 9.13 -13.21
CA SER A 10 6.98 8.46 -13.91
C SER A 10 6.03 9.47 -14.55
N ALA A 11 5.61 9.18 -15.77
CA ALA A 11 4.59 9.93 -16.50
C ALA A 11 3.29 9.11 -16.50
N VAL A 12 2.20 9.73 -16.06
CA VAL A 12 0.93 9.05 -15.80
C VAL A 12 -0.16 9.62 -16.68
N ASP A 13 -0.89 8.73 -17.36
CA ASP A 13 -2.13 9.06 -18.07
C ASP A 13 -3.23 9.35 -17.04
N SER A 14 -3.51 10.64 -16.83
CA SER A 14 -4.58 11.07 -15.92
C SER A 14 -5.96 10.50 -16.28
N SER A 15 -6.20 10.16 -17.55
CA SER A 15 -7.47 9.57 -17.98
C SER A 15 -7.68 8.14 -17.47
N ARG A 16 -6.61 7.45 -17.05
CA ARG A 16 -6.60 6.07 -16.54
C ARG A 16 -6.67 5.99 -15.01
N ILE A 17 -6.58 7.11 -14.30
CA ILE A 17 -6.61 7.12 -12.83
C ILE A 17 -7.93 6.57 -12.28
N ALA A 18 -9.04 6.74 -13.00
CA ALA A 18 -10.31 6.14 -12.65
C ALA A 18 -10.24 4.60 -12.65
N ASP A 19 -9.57 4.00 -13.65
CA ASP A 19 -9.38 2.55 -13.75
C ASP A 19 -8.51 2.02 -12.60
N VAL A 20 -7.43 2.74 -12.28
CA VAL A 20 -6.57 2.44 -11.13
C VAL A 20 -7.37 2.47 -9.82
N LYS A 21 -8.19 3.51 -9.62
CA LYS A 21 -9.06 3.62 -8.44
C LYS A 21 -10.04 2.46 -8.36
N LEU A 22 -10.73 2.12 -9.45
CA LEU A 22 -11.67 1.01 -9.48
C LEU A 22 -11.02 -0.32 -9.13
N ALA A 23 -9.82 -0.60 -9.67
CA ALA A 23 -9.06 -1.80 -9.36
C ALA A 23 -8.62 -1.84 -7.88
N ALA A 24 -8.14 -0.71 -7.34
CA ALA A 24 -7.77 -0.60 -5.94
C ALA A 24 -8.97 -0.84 -5.01
N GLU A 25 -10.14 -0.29 -5.35
CA GLU A 25 -11.36 -0.51 -4.58
C GLU A 25 -11.88 -1.95 -4.65
N ALA A 26 -11.76 -2.61 -5.81
CA ALA A 26 -12.13 -4.02 -5.96
C ALA A 26 -11.27 -4.89 -5.04
N LEU A 27 -9.95 -4.70 -5.09
CA LEU A 27 -9.01 -5.38 -4.19
C LEU A 27 -9.32 -5.09 -2.72
N ALA A 28 -9.57 -3.83 -2.34
CA ALA A 28 -9.88 -3.48 -0.97
C ALA A 28 -11.17 -4.14 -0.44
N ARG A 29 -12.22 -4.24 -1.27
CA ARG A 29 -13.45 -4.95 -0.90
C ARG A 29 -13.18 -6.42 -0.54
N ASP A 30 -12.34 -7.08 -1.32
CA ASP A 30 -11.97 -8.48 -1.04
C ASP A 30 -11.12 -8.61 0.21
N LEU A 31 -10.19 -7.68 0.41
CA LEU A 31 -9.33 -7.67 1.58
C LEU A 31 -10.10 -7.37 2.87
N LEU A 32 -11.28 -6.77 2.78
CA LEU A 32 -12.20 -6.57 3.90
C LEU A 32 -13.02 -7.83 4.24
N GLU A 33 -13.03 -8.86 3.38
CA GLU A 33 -13.74 -10.09 3.70
C GLU A 33 -13.10 -10.81 4.92
N PRO A 34 -13.92 -11.34 5.86
CA PRO A 34 -13.41 -11.99 7.08
C PRO A 34 -12.54 -13.24 6.85
N LYS A 35 -12.42 -13.71 5.60
CA LYS A 35 -11.76 -14.96 5.23
C LYS A 35 -10.25 -14.83 5.13
N ILE A 36 -9.71 -13.61 5.17
CA ILE A 36 -8.27 -13.37 5.04
C ILE A 36 -7.77 -12.61 6.25
N SER A 37 -6.81 -13.23 6.92
CA SER A 37 -6.10 -12.54 8.00
C SER A 37 -5.31 -11.39 7.39
N GLY A 38 -5.73 -10.16 7.63
CA GLY A 38 -4.99 -9.01 7.12
C GLY A 38 -3.62 -8.83 7.78
N TYR A 39 -3.22 -9.69 8.73
CA TYR A 39 -1.81 -9.87 9.07
C TYR A 39 -0.97 -10.29 7.86
N TYR A 40 -1.44 -11.26 7.06
CA TYR A 40 -0.71 -11.71 5.87
C TYR A 40 -0.73 -10.69 4.74
N VAL A 41 -1.83 -9.97 4.59
CA VAL A 41 -1.94 -8.84 3.65
C VAL A 41 -0.92 -7.76 4.00
N ARG A 42 -0.85 -7.37 5.28
CA ARG A 42 0.16 -6.40 5.75
C ARG A 42 1.59 -6.88 5.52
N ARG A 43 1.89 -8.15 5.80
CA ARG A 43 3.19 -8.76 5.51
C ARG A 43 3.53 -8.65 4.03
N ALA A 44 2.58 -8.98 3.16
CA ALA A 44 2.79 -8.91 1.72
C ALA A 44 2.99 -7.47 1.21
N MET A 45 2.25 -6.50 1.75
CA MET A 45 2.48 -5.08 1.46
C MET A 45 3.83 -4.59 1.99
N LYS A 46 4.37 -5.20 3.05
CA LYS A 46 5.72 -4.92 3.54
C LYS A 46 6.84 -5.46 2.65
N ASP A 47 6.53 -6.43 1.80
CA ASP A 47 7.49 -6.91 0.81
C ASP A 47 7.43 -6.07 -0.48
N ALA A 48 6.52 -5.08 -0.57
CA ALA A 48 6.50 -4.09 -1.64
C ALA A 48 7.60 -3.02 -1.43
N LYS A 49 7.94 -2.29 -2.50
CA LYS A 49 8.90 -1.18 -2.42
C LYS A 49 8.31 -0.02 -1.60
N TYR A 50 9.16 0.59 -0.77
CA TYR A 50 8.82 1.73 0.08
C TYR A 50 9.60 2.94 -0.38
N TYR A 51 8.91 4.06 -0.60
CA TYR A 51 9.53 5.26 -1.16
C TYR A 51 9.81 6.36 -0.15
N ALA A 52 9.35 6.19 1.09
CA ALA A 52 9.63 7.12 2.16
C ALA A 52 10.28 6.36 3.32
N THR A 53 11.58 6.60 3.51
CA THR A 53 12.31 6.13 4.68
C THR A 53 12.34 7.24 5.73
N ALA A 54 12.21 6.87 7.01
CA ALA A 54 12.12 7.82 8.12
C ALA A 54 13.34 8.76 8.27
N SER A 55 14.43 8.53 7.52
CA SER A 55 15.67 9.30 7.58
C SER A 55 15.68 10.58 6.72
N ASP A 56 14.77 10.74 5.77
CA ASP A 56 14.84 11.85 4.79
C ASP A 56 13.93 13.04 5.12
N LEU A 57 13.09 12.92 6.17
CA LEU A 57 12.04 13.91 6.46
C LEU A 57 12.01 14.22 7.98
N PRO A 58 11.87 15.50 8.38
CA PRO A 58 11.96 15.93 9.79
C PRO A 58 10.82 15.40 10.69
N MET A 59 9.88 14.65 10.12
CA MET A 59 8.87 13.90 10.86
C MET A 59 9.08 12.43 10.50
N GLY A 60 9.58 11.63 11.44
CA GLY A 60 9.87 10.19 11.30
C GLY A 60 8.67 9.29 11.02
N ASP A 61 7.57 9.87 10.54
CA ASP A 61 6.23 9.32 10.38
C ASP A 61 5.75 9.33 8.91
N GLN A 62 6.67 9.24 7.93
CA GLN A 62 6.31 9.22 6.50
C GLN A 62 6.44 7.85 5.82
N ALA A 63 6.70 6.75 6.56
CA ALA A 63 6.91 5.41 5.97
C ALA A 63 5.63 4.71 5.46
N ASP A 64 4.68 5.50 4.99
CA ASP A 64 3.35 5.05 4.58
C ASP A 64 3.17 5.08 3.06
N LEU A 65 4.20 5.41 2.26
CA LEU A 65 4.11 5.36 0.80
C LEU A 65 4.80 4.11 0.26
N VAL A 66 4.02 3.23 -0.34
CA VAL A 66 4.48 2.00 -0.99
C VAL A 66 4.11 1.98 -2.46
N ASP A 67 4.81 1.17 -3.23
CA ASP A 67 4.43 0.86 -4.62
C ASP A 67 3.00 0.35 -4.72
N LEU A 68 2.22 0.90 -5.65
CA LEU A 68 0.83 0.53 -5.87
C LEU A 68 0.71 -0.82 -6.61
N GLY A 69 1.75 -1.24 -7.35
CA GLY A 69 1.89 -2.57 -7.96
C GLY A 69 2.28 -3.66 -6.95
N MET A 70 1.60 -3.67 -5.80
CA MET A 70 1.97 -4.46 -4.63
C MET A 70 2.02 -5.98 -4.86
N LYS A 71 2.90 -6.65 -4.11
CA LYS A 71 3.12 -8.11 -4.15
C LYS A 71 2.17 -8.92 -3.26
N ILE A 72 0.92 -8.48 -3.07
CA ILE A 72 -0.05 -9.19 -2.19
C ILE A 72 -0.21 -10.66 -2.60
N SER A 73 -0.31 -10.92 -3.91
CA SER A 73 -0.48 -12.25 -4.49
C SER A 73 0.74 -13.17 -4.32
N ALA A 74 1.93 -12.61 -4.08
CA ALA A 74 3.17 -13.38 -3.93
C ALA A 74 3.34 -13.98 -2.53
N HIS A 75 2.57 -13.52 -1.54
CA HIS A 75 2.71 -14.03 -0.17
C HIS A 75 2.08 -15.44 -0.05
N PRO A 76 2.81 -16.46 0.42
CA PRO A 76 2.39 -17.87 0.35
C PRO A 76 1.14 -18.21 1.18
N LYS A 77 0.76 -17.32 2.11
CA LYS A 77 -0.46 -17.44 2.92
C LYS A 77 -1.69 -16.73 2.32
N VAL A 78 -1.53 -16.02 1.20
CA VAL A 78 -2.64 -15.44 0.44
C VAL A 78 -3.05 -16.46 -0.62
N THR A 79 -3.96 -17.36 -0.25
CA THR A 79 -4.41 -18.47 -1.11
C THR A 79 -5.71 -18.19 -1.86
N ASN A 80 -6.38 -17.07 -1.57
CA ASN A 80 -7.63 -16.71 -2.24
C ASN A 80 -7.34 -16.23 -3.68
N GLU A 81 -7.83 -17.01 -4.66
CA GLU A 81 -7.63 -16.71 -6.09
C GLU A 81 -8.29 -15.41 -6.53
N LYS A 82 -9.38 -14.98 -5.90
CA LYS A 82 -10.01 -13.68 -6.18
C LYS A 82 -9.08 -12.52 -5.81
N ILE A 83 -8.46 -12.60 -4.64
CA ILE A 83 -7.48 -11.59 -4.18
C ILE A 83 -6.25 -11.56 -5.08
N LYS A 84 -5.76 -12.73 -5.50
CA LYS A 84 -4.65 -12.80 -6.45
C LYS A 84 -5.02 -12.14 -7.78
N GLY A 85 -6.22 -12.44 -8.29
CA GLY A 85 -6.78 -11.83 -9.49
C GLY A 85 -6.91 -10.32 -9.36
N ASP A 86 -7.48 -9.82 -8.27
CA ASP A 86 -7.67 -8.38 -8.06
C ASP A 86 -6.36 -7.63 -7.76
N THR A 87 -5.37 -8.31 -7.16
CA THR A 87 -4.00 -7.78 -7.06
C THR A 87 -3.37 -7.62 -8.44
N GLU A 88 -3.50 -8.64 -9.29
CA GLU A 88 -2.99 -8.59 -10.67
C GLU A 88 -3.72 -7.55 -11.53
N ASN A 89 -5.04 -7.41 -11.35
CA ASN A 89 -5.84 -6.39 -12.02
C ASN A 89 -5.39 -4.97 -11.62
N LEU A 90 -5.11 -4.75 -10.34
CA LEU A 90 -4.54 -3.48 -9.88
C LEU A 90 -3.17 -3.21 -10.50
N ARG A 91 -2.27 -4.21 -10.49
CA ARG A 91 -0.95 -4.10 -11.13
C ARG A 91 -1.07 -3.70 -12.60
N LYS A 92 -1.91 -4.38 -13.38
CA LYS A 92 -2.17 -4.04 -14.79
C LYS A 92 -2.78 -2.65 -14.97
N ALA A 93 -3.69 -2.23 -14.08
CA ALA A 93 -4.27 -0.90 -14.14
C ALA A 93 -3.20 0.19 -13.94
N VAL A 94 -2.26 -0.04 -13.01
CA VAL A 94 -1.09 0.84 -12.79
C VAL A 94 -0.21 0.87 -14.03
N GLU A 95 0.19 -0.30 -14.56
CA GLU A 95 1.02 -0.37 -15.77
C GLU A 95 0.38 0.33 -16.97
N ASN A 96 -0.94 0.20 -17.15
CA ASN A 96 -1.66 0.90 -18.22
C ASN A 96 -1.77 2.41 -17.99
N ALA A 97 -1.72 2.86 -16.74
CA ALA A 97 -1.74 4.28 -16.40
C ALA A 97 -0.35 4.92 -16.51
N VAL A 98 0.73 4.18 -16.29
CA VAL A 98 2.10 4.69 -16.39
C VAL A 98 2.60 4.58 -17.83
N ILE A 99 2.66 5.72 -18.53
CA ILE A 99 3.05 5.79 -19.95
C ILE A 99 4.57 5.68 -20.10
N ALA A 100 5.32 6.18 -19.13
CA ALA A 100 6.78 6.09 -19.10
C ALA A 100 7.27 6.12 -17.65
N GLU A 101 8.34 5.40 -17.37
CA GLU A 101 9.00 5.42 -16.07
C GLU A 101 10.50 5.21 -16.20
N GLN A 102 11.24 5.79 -15.26
CA GLN A 102 12.67 5.61 -15.10
C GLN A 102 12.99 5.51 -13.61
N HIS A 103 13.64 4.42 -13.23
CA HIS A 103 13.97 4.09 -11.86
C HIS A 103 15.49 3.95 -11.69
N SER A 104 16.00 4.20 -10.50
CA SER A 104 17.35 3.76 -10.15
C SER A 104 17.40 2.23 -10.02
N ALA A 105 18.58 1.64 -10.06
CA ALA A 105 18.73 0.19 -9.83
C ALA A 105 18.22 -0.25 -8.43
N GLU A 106 18.23 0.66 -7.45
CA GLU A 106 17.74 0.40 -6.09
C GLU A 106 16.20 0.28 -6.04
N GLU A 107 15.52 0.86 -7.03
CA GLU A 107 14.07 0.90 -7.17
C GLU A 107 13.53 -0.14 -8.17
N GLU A 108 14.32 -1.16 -8.50
CA GLU A 108 13.89 -2.27 -9.37
C GLU A 108 12.61 -2.96 -8.84
N GLY A 109 11.60 -3.10 -9.71
CA GLY A 109 10.29 -3.66 -9.38
C GLY A 109 9.25 -2.63 -8.91
N SER A 110 9.56 -1.34 -9.00
CA SER A 110 8.62 -0.22 -8.88
C SER A 110 7.76 -0.08 -10.14
N HIS A 111 6.52 0.38 -9.99
CA HIS A 111 5.57 0.56 -11.11
C HIS A 111 5.11 2.01 -11.24
N GLY A 112 5.91 2.97 -10.76
CA GLY A 112 5.74 4.39 -11.04
C GLY A 112 4.57 5.11 -10.35
N LEU A 113 3.76 4.41 -9.56
CA LEU A 113 2.73 4.99 -8.71
C LEU A 113 2.86 4.47 -7.28
N SER A 114 2.80 5.39 -6.32
CA SER A 114 2.78 5.05 -4.91
C SER A 114 1.39 5.25 -4.30
N ILE A 115 1.12 4.54 -3.21
CA ILE A 115 -0.11 4.62 -2.44
C ILE A 115 0.15 4.70 -0.96
N TYR A 116 -0.73 5.42 -0.27
CA TYR A 116 -0.73 5.51 1.17
C TYR A 116 -1.17 4.20 1.84
N ALA A 117 -0.39 3.74 2.80
CA ALA A 117 -0.51 2.48 3.52
C ALA A 117 -0.09 2.64 5.00
N SER A 118 -0.90 3.39 5.76
CA SER A 118 -0.69 3.79 7.17
C SER A 118 -0.47 2.71 8.23
N TYR A 119 -0.46 1.45 7.84
CA TYR A 119 -0.37 0.32 8.75
C TYR A 119 1.03 -0.26 8.88
N LEU A 120 1.96 0.22 8.06
CA LEU A 120 3.26 -0.39 7.93
C LEU A 120 4.25 0.13 8.98
N GLN A 121 3.95 1.28 9.60
CA GLN A 121 4.96 2.02 10.35
C GLN A 121 5.17 1.61 11.81
N LYS A 122 4.36 0.75 12.44
CA LYS A 122 4.68 0.26 13.80
C LYS A 122 4.36 -1.20 13.95
N ALA A 123 5.42 -2.03 13.99
CA ALA A 123 5.66 -3.14 14.92
C ALA A 123 4.47 -3.93 15.50
N TYR A 124 3.33 -4.01 14.81
CA TYR A 124 2.22 -4.86 15.20
C TYR A 124 2.44 -6.21 14.56
N ASP A 125 3.47 -6.90 15.05
CA ASP A 125 3.40 -8.34 15.15
C ASP A 125 2.60 -8.64 16.42
N PRO A 126 1.30 -8.94 16.32
CA PRO A 126 0.49 -9.25 17.49
C PRO A 126 1.02 -10.46 18.27
N LEU A 127 1.90 -11.26 17.66
CA LEU A 127 2.56 -12.39 18.31
C LEU A 127 3.80 -11.96 19.12
N LYS A 128 4.33 -10.74 18.93
CA LYS A 128 5.55 -10.25 19.60
C LYS A 128 5.35 -8.98 20.44
N SER A 129 4.23 -8.28 20.28
CA SER A 129 3.92 -7.04 20.99
C SER A 129 3.35 -7.34 22.39
N LYS A 130 4.16 -7.13 23.44
CA LYS A 130 3.71 -7.23 24.85
C LYS A 130 2.72 -6.12 25.26
N ASN A 131 2.63 -5.03 24.51
CA ASN A 131 1.71 -3.92 24.76
C ASN A 131 0.86 -3.67 23.51
N PRO A 132 -0.36 -4.23 23.41
CA PRO A 132 -1.26 -3.86 22.33
C PRO A 132 -1.47 -2.34 22.38
N ILE A 133 -1.17 -1.63 21.29
CA ILE A 133 -1.53 -0.23 21.16
C ILE A 133 -3.07 -0.18 21.12
N THR A 134 -3.69 0.01 22.28
CA THR A 134 -5.13 0.16 22.47
C THR A 134 -5.59 1.59 22.19
N GLY A 135 -4.66 2.53 21.97
CA GLY A 135 -4.96 3.91 21.63
C GLY A 135 -5.20 4.10 20.14
N LEU A 136 -6.35 4.68 19.80
CA LEU A 136 -6.52 5.46 18.57
C LEU A 136 -5.44 6.56 18.56
N VAL A 137 -4.25 6.26 18.04
CA VAL A 137 -3.47 7.33 17.40
C VAL A 137 -4.23 7.61 16.12
N GLU A 138 -5.19 8.50 16.27
CA GLU A 138 -5.94 9.10 15.18
C GLU A 138 -4.96 10.04 14.47
N ASP A 139 -4.03 9.45 13.71
CA ASP A 139 -2.99 10.18 12.99
C ASP A 139 -3.64 11.28 12.16
N THR A 140 -3.21 12.52 12.38
CA THR A 140 -3.64 13.69 11.60
C THR A 140 -3.44 13.47 10.10
N GLN A 141 -2.46 12.65 9.71
CA GLN A 141 -2.25 12.21 8.33
C GLN A 141 -3.40 11.33 7.79
N ARG A 142 -3.95 10.41 8.60
CA ARG A 142 -5.14 9.63 8.23
C ARG A 142 -6.35 10.54 8.03
N PHE A 143 -6.50 11.58 8.85
CA PHE A 143 -7.57 12.56 8.66
C PHE A 143 -7.45 13.37 7.37
N SER A 144 -6.23 13.73 6.96
CA SER A 144 -5.99 14.45 5.70
C SER A 144 -6.16 13.53 4.49
N TYR A 145 -5.68 12.29 4.56
CA TYR A 145 -5.84 11.30 3.49
C TYR A 145 -7.32 11.04 3.15
N ARG A 146 -8.18 10.96 4.17
CA ARG A 146 -9.64 10.77 4.03
C ARG A 146 -10.35 11.84 3.21
N LYS A 147 -9.76 13.03 3.09
CA LYS A 147 -10.32 14.15 2.31
C LYS A 147 -9.92 14.10 0.83
N LEU A 148 -9.01 13.22 0.45
CA LEU A 148 -8.58 13.07 -0.94
C LEU A 148 -9.66 12.36 -1.75
N ALA A 149 -9.90 12.80 -2.99
CA ALA A 149 -10.90 12.21 -3.88
C ALA A 149 -10.68 10.70 -4.12
N PHE A 150 -9.43 10.24 -4.06
CA PHE A 150 -9.10 8.82 -4.15
C PHE A 150 -9.62 8.00 -2.95
N ALA A 151 -9.53 8.55 -1.74
CA ALA A 151 -9.82 7.85 -0.49
C ALA A 151 -11.25 8.10 0.02
N GLN A 152 -11.79 9.29 -0.22
CA GLN A 152 -13.07 9.69 0.33
C GLN A 152 -14.17 8.70 -0.07
N ASN A 153 -14.84 8.12 0.94
CA ASN A 153 -15.90 7.12 0.78
C ASN A 153 -15.50 5.88 -0.04
N SER A 154 -14.21 5.51 -0.08
CA SER A 154 -13.74 4.33 -0.81
C SER A 154 -13.52 3.12 0.10
N PRO A 155 -13.73 1.89 -0.39
CA PRO A 155 -13.34 0.67 0.33
C PRO A 155 -11.86 0.65 0.70
N TRP A 156 -11.01 1.36 -0.05
CA TRP A 156 -9.59 1.48 0.29
C TRP A 156 -9.39 2.19 1.63
N GLU A 157 -10.14 3.26 1.89
CA GLU A 157 -10.12 3.96 3.18
C GLU A 157 -10.61 3.06 4.31
N GLU A 158 -11.67 2.29 4.08
CA GLU A 158 -12.19 1.33 5.05
C GLU A 158 -11.17 0.23 5.34
N PHE A 159 -10.54 -0.32 4.30
CA PHE A 159 -9.42 -1.25 4.42
C PHE A 159 -8.29 -0.64 5.26
N LEU A 160 -7.96 0.64 5.03
CA LEU A 160 -7.00 1.44 5.79
C LEU A 160 -7.44 1.83 7.21
N ARG A 161 -8.68 1.54 7.61
CA ARG A 161 -9.16 1.64 9.00
C ARG A 161 -9.35 0.32 9.71
N ASN A 162 -9.66 -0.75 8.97
CA ASN A 162 -10.01 -2.01 9.57
C ASN A 162 -8.84 -2.60 10.38
N LYS A 163 -9.03 -2.66 11.71
CA LYS A 163 -8.12 -3.41 12.59
C LYS A 163 -8.34 -4.88 12.28
N PHE A 164 -7.54 -5.47 11.38
CA PHE A 164 -7.59 -6.90 11.12
C PHE A 164 -7.51 -7.67 12.44
N LYS A 165 -8.62 -8.27 12.85
CA LYS A 165 -8.65 -9.20 13.96
C LYS A 165 -7.77 -10.37 13.54
N ILE A 166 -6.81 -10.74 14.39
CA ILE A 166 -6.11 -12.01 14.21
C ILE A 166 -7.16 -13.07 14.51
N VAL A 167 -7.65 -13.73 13.47
CA VAL A 167 -8.45 -14.93 13.64
C VAL A 167 -7.44 -16.04 13.94
N SER A 168 -7.42 -16.48 15.21
CA SER A 168 -6.60 -17.58 15.72
C SER A 168 -7.09 -18.92 15.23
#